data_AF-A0A7Z0EML0-F1
#
_entry.id   AF-A0A7Z0EML0-F1
#
_cell.length_a   1.000
_cell.length_b   1.000
_cell.length_c   1.000
_cell.angle_alpha   90.00
_cell.angle_beta   90.00
_cell.angle_gamma   90.00
#
_symmetry.space_group_name_H-M   'P 1'
#
loop_
_entity.id
_entity.type
_entity.pdbx_description
1 polymer ?
#
loop_
_entity_poly.entity_id
_entity_poly.type
_entity_poly.pdbx_seq_one_letter_code
_entity_poly.pdbx_strand_id
1 'polypeptide(L)' 'MMTEDLTVLYDVMVDTATALSGRYIELGEHAATPEEDEVWDAKLMALRDERWRVDPNDREAILEHTRRWAEELTELER' A
#
# COMPACT_ATOMS: atom_id res chain seq x y z
N MET A 1 1.50 10.49 -25.58
CA MET A 1 0.21 10.04 -25.00
C MET A 1 0.30 8.72 -24.23
N MET A 2 1.49 8.15 -23.94
CA MET A 2 1.62 6.99 -23.02
C MET A 2 2.11 7.39 -21.62
N THR A 3 2.81 8.52 -21.49
CA THR A 3 3.33 9.01 -20.21
C THR A 3 2.24 9.48 -19.27
N GLU A 4 1.16 10.09 -19.80
CA GLU A 4 0.01 10.54 -19.00
C GLU A 4 -0.73 9.36 -18.37
N ASP A 5 -0.87 8.23 -19.09
CA ASP A 5 -1.47 7.01 -18.56
C ASP A 5 -0.64 6.40 -17.43
N LEU A 6 0.69 6.41 -17.55
CA LEU A 6 1.59 5.90 -16.50
C LEU A 6 1.56 6.76 -15.24
N THR A 7 1.52 8.09 -15.39
CA THR A 7 1.37 9.00 -14.25
C THR A 7 0.06 8.75 -13.51
N VAL A 8 -1.06 8.61 -14.23
CA VAL A 8 -2.36 8.30 -13.60
C VAL A 8 -2.32 6.95 -12.89
N LEU A 9 -1.74 5.92 -13.49
CA LEU A 9 -1.61 4.60 -12.86
C LEU A 9 -0.74 4.67 -11.59
N TYR A 10 0.36 5.41 -11.63
CA TYR A 10 1.23 5.59 -10.48
C TYR A 10 0.53 6.36 -9.35
N ASP A 11 -0.25 7.39 -9.68
CA ASP A 11 -1.05 8.13 -8.70
C ASP A 11 -2.08 7.23 -8.01
N VAL A 12 -2.80 6.39 -8.77
CA VAL A 12 -3.74 5.40 -8.21
C VAL A 12 -3.02 4.40 -7.30
N MET A 13 -1.82 3.95 -7.68
CA MET A 13 -0.99 3.07 -6.84
C MET A 13 -0.60 3.76 -5.52
N VAL A 14 -0.20 5.04 -5.59
CA VAL A 14 0.15 5.86 -4.42
C VAL A 14 -1.06 6.06 -3.49
N ASP A 15 -2.24 6.33 -4.03
CA ASP A 15 -3.46 6.50 -3.26
C ASP A 15 -3.85 5.19 -2.57
N THR A 16 -3.73 4.06 -3.28
CA THR A 16 -3.98 2.72 -2.71
C THR A 16 -3.03 2.41 -1.56
N ALA A 17 -1.73 2.67 -1.72
CA ALA A 17 -0.75 2.49 -0.64
C ALA A 17 -1.00 3.43 0.54
N THR A 18 -1.52 4.63 0.28
CA THR A 18 -1.86 5.61 1.32
C THR A 18 -3.06 5.15 2.14
N ALA A 19 -4.09 4.63 1.49
CA ALA A 19 -5.25 4.04 2.17
C ALA A 19 -4.85 2.83 3.02
N LEU A 20 -4.05 1.90 2.46
CA LEU A 20 -3.56 0.74 3.20
C LEU A 20 -2.66 1.13 4.38
N SER A 21 -1.81 2.16 4.22
CA SER A 21 -1.02 2.71 5.32
C SER A 21 -1.90 3.23 6.46
N GLY A 22 -2.98 3.96 6.13
CA GLY A 22 -3.96 4.43 7.11
C GLY A 22 -4.62 3.27 7.85
N ARG A 23 -4.97 2.19 7.15
CA ARG A 23 -5.58 1.00 7.75
C ARG A 23 -4.63 0.28 8.72
N TYR A 24 -3.35 0.13 8.38
CA TYR A 24 -2.38 -0.44 9.33
C TYR A 24 -2.21 0.42 10.58
N ILE A 25 -2.15 1.75 10.43
CA ILE A 25 -2.06 2.67 11.57
C ILE A 25 -3.28 2.52 12.49
N GLU A 26 -4.48 2.53 11.92
CA GLU A 26 -5.72 2.34 12.69
C GLU A 26 -5.72 1.00 13.43
N LEU A 27 -5.28 -0.08 12.78
CA LEU A 27 -5.20 -1.41 13.40
C LEU A 27 -4.18 -1.46 14.55
N GLY A 28 -3.03 -0.78 14.40
CA GLY A 28 -2.05 -0.61 15.48
C GLY A 28 -2.61 0.16 16.67
N GLU A 29 -3.29 1.29 16.41
CA GLU A 29 -3.95 2.09 17.45
C GLU A 29 -5.00 1.32 18.26
N HIS A 30 -5.60 0.28 17.67
CA HIS A 30 -6.61 -0.58 18.31
C HIS A 30 -6.07 -1.95 18.74
N ALA A 31 -4.76 -2.19 18.65
CA ALA A 31 -4.13 -3.45 19.04
C ALA A 31 -4.35 -3.73 20.54
N ALA A 32 -4.61 -4.99 20.90
CA ALA A 32 -4.82 -5.38 22.29
C ALA A 32 -3.48 -5.58 23.03
N THR A 33 -2.40 -5.78 22.28
CA THR A 33 -1.06 -6.03 22.81
C THR A 33 0.01 -5.24 22.04
N PRO A 34 1.15 -4.91 22.68
CA PRO A 34 2.28 -4.32 21.98
C PRO A 34 2.78 -5.17 20.81
N GLU A 35 2.74 -6.50 20.94
CA GLU A 35 3.18 -7.41 19.88
C GLU A 35 2.29 -7.32 18.63
N GLU A 36 0.98 -7.09 18.81
CA GLU A 36 0.06 -6.86 17.69
C GLU A 36 0.31 -5.49 17.02
N ASP A 37 0.60 -4.45 17.80
CA ASP A 37 0.99 -3.12 17.29
C ASP A 37 2.27 -3.21 16.44
N GLU A 38 3.30 -3.91 16.94
CA GLU A 38 4.56 -4.14 16.22
C GLU A 38 4.36 -4.85 14.87
N VAL A 39 3.36 -5.74 14.76
CA VAL A 39 3.03 -6.40 13.48
C VAL A 39 2.50 -5.40 12.46
N TRP A 40 1.61 -4.48 12.86
CA TRP A 40 1.05 -3.48 11.97
C TRP A 40 2.10 -2.43 11.57
N ASP A 41 2.95 -2.02 12.51
CA ASP A 41 4.09 -1.15 12.25
C ASP A 41 5.08 -1.79 11.26
N ALA A 42 5.41 -3.07 11.44
CA ALA A 42 6.28 -3.80 10.52
C ALA A 42 5.69 -3.86 9.10
N LYS A 43 4.38 -4.10 8.97
CA LYS A 43 3.67 -4.07 7.68
C LYS A 43 3.68 -2.68 7.05
N LEU A 44 3.45 -1.63 7.84
CA LEU A 44 3.52 -0.25 7.38
C LEU A 44 4.92 0.10 6.84
N MET A 45 5.97 -0.29 7.54
CA MET A 45 7.35 -0.09 7.08
C MET A 45 7.60 -0.84 5.78
N ALA A 46 7.22 -2.12 5.70
CA ALA A 46 7.37 -2.93 4.49
C ALA A 46 6.64 -2.32 3.28
N LEU A 47 5.40 -1.85 3.46
CA LEU A 47 4.63 -1.19 2.40
C LEU A 47 5.33 0.07 1.87
N ARG A 48 5.85 0.92 2.76
CA ARG A 48 6.61 2.13 2.38
C ARG A 48 7.85 1.78 1.59
N ASP A 49 8.55 0.76 2.05
CA ASP A 49 9.77 0.23 1.44
C ASP A 49 9.52 -0.35 0.05
N GLU A 50 8.44 -1.11 -0.13
CA GLU A 50 8.02 -1.63 -1.43
C GLU A 50 7.64 -0.49 -2.38
N ARG A 51 6.78 0.44 -1.94
CA ARG A 51 6.35 1.59 -2.73
C ARG A 51 7.54 2.41 -3.24
N TRP A 52 8.54 2.64 -2.41
CA TRP A 52 9.72 3.43 -2.81
C TRP A 52 10.55 2.75 -3.91
N ARG A 53 10.45 1.42 -4.04
CA ARG A 53 11.20 0.63 -5.04
C ARG A 53 10.47 0.46 -6.37
N VAL A 54 9.20 0.84 -6.48
CA VAL A 54 8.44 0.73 -7.74
C VAL A 54 8.93 1.77 -8.74
N ASP A 55 9.34 1.33 -9.94
CA ASP A 55 9.67 2.24 -11.04
C ASP A 55 8.39 2.88 -11.59
N PRO A 56 8.26 4.21 -11.59
CA PRO A 56 7.08 4.90 -12.14
C PRO A 56 6.87 4.72 -13.65
N ASN A 57 7.84 4.14 -14.36
CA ASN A 57 7.72 3.82 -15.79
C ASN A 57 7.40 2.34 -16.05
N ASP A 58 7.41 1.50 -15.01
CA ASP A 58 7.07 0.08 -15.13
C ASP A 58 5.56 -0.12 -14.91
N ARG A 59 4.83 -0.17 -16.02
CA ARG A 59 3.38 -0.35 -16.01
C ARG A 59 2.95 -1.62 -15.29
N GLU A 60 3.68 -2.71 -15.47
CA GLU A 60 3.30 -4.02 -14.91
C GLU A 60 3.51 -4.02 -13.40
N ALA A 61 4.66 -3.50 -12.93
CA ALA A 61 4.92 -3.34 -11.50
C ALA A 61 3.86 -2.47 -10.83
N ILE A 62 3.52 -1.32 -11.42
CA ILE A 62 2.49 -0.41 -10.87
C ILE A 62 1.15 -1.14 -10.71
N LEU A 63 0.70 -1.85 -11.74
CA LEU A 63 -0.58 -2.57 -11.71
C LEU A 63 -0.57 -3.75 -10.73
N GLU A 64 0.53 -4.50 -10.65
CA GLU A 64 0.67 -5.63 -9.72
C GLU A 64 0.58 -5.15 -8.27
N HIS A 65 1.37 -4.13 -7.92
CA HIS A 65 1.36 -3.53 -6.58
C HIS A 65 -0.01 -2.95 -6.24
N THR A 66 -0.63 -2.20 -7.16
CA THR A 66 -1.98 -1.64 -6.97
C THR A 66 -3.00 -2.75 -6.67
N ARG A 67 -3.01 -3.83 -7.46
CA ARG A 67 -3.94 -4.94 -7.26
C ARG A 67 -3.71 -5.63 -5.93
N ARG A 68 -2.46 -5.97 -5.61
CA ARG A 68 -2.10 -6.67 -4.37
C ARG A 68 -2.49 -5.86 -3.13
N TRP A 69 -2.17 -4.56 -3.11
CA TRP A 69 -2.49 -3.70 -1.97
C TRP A 69 -3.99 -3.42 -1.85
N ALA A 70 -4.72 -3.33 -2.95
CA ALA A 70 -6.18 -3.20 -2.93
C ALA A 70 -6.87 -4.49 -2.42
N GLU A 71 -6.36 -5.67 -2.80
CA GLU A 71 -6.81 -6.96 -2.27
C GLU A 71 -6.59 -7.04 -0.76
N GLU A 72 -5.38 -6.71 -0.27
CA GLU A 72 -5.10 -6.70 1.17
C GLU A 72 -5.97 -5.69 1.94
N LEU A 73 -6.16 -4.48 1.41
CA LEU A 73 -7.04 -3.49 2.02
C LEU A 73 -8.47 -4.03 2.15
N THR A 74 -9.00 -4.65 1.10
CA THR A 74 -10.34 -5.24 1.10
C THR A 74 -10.46 -6.37 2.14
N GLU A 75 -9.40 -7.17 2.33
CA GLU A 75 -9.37 -8.23 3.34
C GLU A 75 -9.37 -7.67 4.77
N LEU A 76 -8.72 -6.53 5.00
CA LEU A 76 -8.65 -5.87 6.31
C LEU A 76 -9.91 -5.07 6.66
N GLU A 77 -10.75 -4.74 5.68
CA GLU A 77 -12.03 -4.04 5.86
C GLU A 77 -13.24 -4.97 6.05
N ARG A 78 -13.06 -6.28 5.83
CA ARG A 78 -14.12 -7.29 6.00
C ARG A 78 -14.33 -7.66 7.46
#